data_AF-A0AAE1J144-F1
#
_entry.id   AF-A0AAE1J144-F1
#
_cell.length_a   1.000
_cell.length_b   1.000
_cell.length_c   1.000
_cell.angle_alpha   90.00
_cell.angle_beta   90.00
_cell.angle_gamma   90.00
#
_symmetry.space_group_name_H-M   'P 1'
#
loop_
_entity.id
_entity.type
_entity.pdbx_description
1 polymer ?
#
loop_
_entity_poly.entity_id
_entity_poly.type
_entity_poly.pdbx_seq_one_letter_code
_entity_poly.pdbx_strand_id
1 'polypeptide(L)'
;MMMKKLIWLVLVLAIVAIARVEADGHGVCGKYSPDWMLTHVLRYCAKPAKDLKAPVTPKCCEPLSKISEKCIHAIINSDTWKHSGINPKIAFTIPKRCHDLHH
;
A
#
# COMPACT_ATOMS: atom_id res chain seq x y z
N MET A 1 -36.62 -26.36 28.78
CA MET A 1 -36.22 -26.06 27.39
C MET A 1 -35.72 -24.61 27.17
N MET A 2 -36.07 -23.65 28.04
CA MET A 2 -35.65 -22.23 27.92
C MET A 2 -34.17 -21.99 28.31
N MET A 3 -33.70 -22.62 29.39
CA MET A 3 -32.32 -22.44 29.89
C MET A 3 -31.25 -22.88 28.89
N LYS A 4 -31.49 -23.97 28.16
CA LYS A 4 -30.55 -24.49 27.15
C LYS A 4 -30.41 -23.53 25.96
N LYS A 5 -31.48 -22.81 25.60
CA LYS A 5 -31.48 -21.78 24.57
C LYS A 5 -30.73 -20.53 25.02
N LEU A 6 -30.90 -20.11 26.29
CA LEU A 6 -30.17 -18.99 26.87
C LEU A 6 -28.67 -19.27 26.94
N ILE A 7 -28.27 -20.48 27.37
CA ILE A 7 -26.86 -20.90 27.40
C ILE A 7 -26.26 -20.87 25.99
N TRP A 8 -27.01 -21.34 24.99
CA TRP A 8 -26.55 -21.32 23.59
C TRP A 8 -26.41 -19.89 23.05
N LEU A 9 -27.37 -19.02 23.38
CA LEU A 9 -27.37 -17.62 22.94
C LEU A 9 -26.20 -16.84 23.57
N VAL A 10 -25.92 -17.07 24.85
CA VAL A 10 -24.76 -16.51 25.55
C VAL A 10 -23.45 -17.02 24.97
N LEU A 11 -23.37 -18.31 24.63
CA LEU A 11 -22.18 -18.90 23.99
C LEU A 11 -21.90 -18.27 22.61
N VAL A 12 -22.93 -18.09 21.78
CA VAL A 12 -22.81 -17.44 20.47
C VAL A 12 -22.41 -15.97 20.61
N LEU A 13 -23.02 -15.22 21.55
CA LEU A 13 -22.64 -13.84 21.83
C LEU A 13 -21.20 -13.71 22.31
N ALA A 14 -20.73 -14.64 23.14
CA ALA A 14 -19.34 -14.69 23.57
C ALA A 14 -18.40 -14.90 22.37
N ILE A 15 -18.72 -15.83 21.45
CA ILE A 15 -17.89 -16.08 20.26
C ILE A 15 -17.81 -14.85 19.34
N VAL A 16 -18.93 -14.14 19.14
CA VAL A 16 -18.98 -12.93 18.31
C VAL A 16 -18.19 -11.78 18.95
N ALA A 17 -18.17 -11.67 20.29
CA ALA A 17 -17.39 -10.65 20.99
C ALA A 17 -15.87 -10.83 20.83
N ILE A 18 -15.40 -12.08 20.72
CA ILE A 18 -13.96 -12.39 20.56
C ILE A 18 -13.53 -12.31 19.08
N ALA A 19 -14.48 -12.37 18.13
CA ALA A 19 -14.18 -12.30 16.70
C ALA A 19 -13.72 -10.91 16.21
N ARG A 20 -13.66 -9.91 17.09
CA ARG A 20 -12.98 -8.63 16.83
C ARG A 20 -11.47 -8.77 17.07
N VAL A 21 -10.84 -9.76 16.44
CA VAL A 21 -9.38 -9.80 16.34
C VAL A 21 -9.02 -8.84 15.22
N GLU A 22 -8.78 -7.58 15.56
CA GLU A 22 -7.88 -6.74 14.78
C GLU A 22 -6.56 -7.49 14.78
N ALA A 23 -6.28 -8.22 13.70
CA ALA A 23 -4.93 -8.69 13.47
C ALA A 23 -4.08 -7.42 13.41
N ASP A 24 -3.03 -7.34 14.23
CA ASP A 24 -1.87 -6.46 14.00
C ASP A 24 -1.14 -6.87 12.70
N GLY A 25 -1.91 -7.13 11.64
CA GLY A 25 -1.49 -7.50 10.32
C GLY A 25 -1.01 -6.24 9.65
N HIS A 26 0.29 -6.01 9.75
CA HIS A 26 0.98 -5.15 8.80
C HIS A 26 0.48 -5.54 7.40
N GLY A 27 -0.15 -4.58 6.71
CA GLY A 27 -0.72 -4.82 5.40
C GLY A 27 0.35 -5.24 4.39
N VAL A 28 -0.02 -5.46 3.13
CA VAL A 28 0.94 -5.82 2.07
C VAL A 28 2.08 -4.80 1.87
N CYS A 29 1.91 -3.59 2.41
CA CYS A 29 2.87 -2.48 2.46
C CYS A 29 3.58 -2.32 3.82
N GLY A 30 3.52 -3.33 4.69
CA GLY A 30 4.09 -3.29 6.03
C GLY A 30 3.26 -2.39 6.96
N LYS A 31 3.95 -1.48 7.64
CA LYS A 31 3.34 -0.54 8.60
C LYS A 31 2.61 0.64 7.95
N TYR A 32 2.72 0.78 6.63
CA TYR A 32 2.15 1.89 5.88
C TYR A 32 0.97 1.43 5.05
N SER A 33 -0.04 2.29 4.91
CA SER A 33 -1.08 2.09 3.90
C SER A 33 -0.50 2.34 2.49
N PRO A 34 -1.11 1.75 1.43
CA PRO A 34 -0.70 2.04 0.05
C PRO A 34 -0.71 3.53 -0.28
N ASP A 35 -1.75 4.25 0.16
CA ASP A 35 -1.87 5.70 -0.04
C ASP A 35 -0.76 6.49 0.69
N TRP A 36 -0.38 6.08 1.91
CA TRP A 36 0.73 6.67 2.63
C TRP A 36 2.06 6.44 1.90
N MET A 37 2.27 5.23 1.40
CA MET A 37 3.46 4.89 0.62
C MET A 37 3.58 5.80 -0.60
N LEU A 38 2.48 6.04 -1.32
CA LEU A 38 2.46 6.92 -2.49
C LEU A 38 2.74 8.39 -2.14
N THR A 39 2.10 8.90 -1.09
CA THR A 39 2.10 10.34 -0.76
C THR A 39 3.34 10.80 0.01
N HIS A 40 3.89 9.93 0.87
CA HIS A 40 4.98 10.28 1.79
C HIS A 40 6.29 9.61 1.41
N VAL A 41 6.26 8.30 1.13
CA VAL A 41 7.49 7.54 0.83
C VAL A 41 7.96 7.79 -0.61
N LEU A 42 7.05 7.74 -1.58
CA LEU A 42 7.32 7.95 -3.01
C LEU A 42 7.16 9.40 -3.46
N ARG A 43 7.06 10.36 -2.52
CA ARG A 43 6.85 11.78 -2.82
C ARG A 43 7.89 12.36 -3.79
N TYR A 44 9.15 11.95 -3.65
CA TYR A 44 10.24 12.41 -4.54
C TYR A 44 10.12 11.89 -5.98
N CYS A 45 9.30 10.87 -6.22
CA CYS A 45 9.03 10.34 -7.55
C CYS A 45 7.86 11.04 -8.25
N ALA A 46 7.12 11.94 -7.58
CA ALA A 46 5.90 12.54 -8.12
C ALA A 46 6.12 13.29 -9.45
N LYS A 47 7.23 14.04 -9.57
CA LYS A 47 7.56 14.75 -10.82
C LYS A 47 8.05 13.79 -11.92
N PRO A 48 9.02 12.88 -11.67
CA PRO A 48 9.39 11.83 -12.63
C PRO A 48 8.25 10.91 -13.07
N ALA A 49 7.22 10.74 -12.24
CA ALA A 49 6.03 9.92 -12.56
C ALA A 49 5.08 10.59 -13.55
N LYS A 50 5.20 11.90 -13.75
CA LYS A 50 4.36 12.69 -14.65
C LYS A 50 5.10 13.16 -15.90
N ASP A 51 6.43 13.25 -15.82
CA ASP A 51 7.28 13.76 -16.89
C ASP A 51 8.48 12.83 -17.14
N LEU A 52 8.54 12.28 -18.35
CA LEU A 52 9.62 11.40 -18.80
C LEU A 52 10.99 12.10 -18.80
N LYS A 53 11.01 13.42 -19.00
CA LYS A 53 12.24 14.22 -19.03
C LYS A 53 12.70 14.63 -17.63
N ALA A 54 11.83 14.59 -16.62
CA ALA A 54 12.19 14.99 -15.26
C ALA A 54 13.11 13.95 -14.62
N PRO A 55 14.33 14.31 -14.18
CA PRO A 55 15.32 13.35 -13.70
C PRO A 55 14.86 12.63 -12.43
N VAL A 56 15.23 11.36 -12.30
CA VAL A 56 15.10 10.62 -11.05
C VAL A 56 16.20 11.06 -10.08
N THR A 57 15.91 10.99 -8.78
CA THR A 57 16.88 11.32 -7.72
C THR A 57 17.13 10.09 -6.85
N PRO A 58 18.27 10.01 -6.13
CA PRO A 58 18.51 8.91 -5.20
C PRO A 58 17.38 8.75 -4.16
N LYS A 59 16.79 9.87 -3.71
CA LYS A 59 15.63 9.89 -2.80
C LYS A 59 14.36 9.26 -3.39
N CYS A 60 14.20 9.25 -4.71
CA CYS A 60 13.12 8.53 -5.38
C CYS A 60 13.44 7.05 -5.55
N CYS A 61 14.70 6.71 -5.86
CA CYS A 61 15.10 5.35 -6.20
C CYS A 61 15.32 4.44 -4.98
N GLU A 62 15.81 4.99 -3.87
CA GLU A 62 16.11 4.20 -2.66
C GLU A 62 14.87 3.51 -2.06
N PRO A 63 13.69 4.16 -1.96
CA PRO A 63 12.50 3.47 -1.48
C PRO A 63 12.00 2.41 -2.47
N LEU A 64 12.10 2.66 -3.78
CA LEU A 64 11.58 1.76 -4.82
C LEU A 64 12.23 0.38 -4.78
N SER A 65 13.51 0.27 -4.41
CA SER A 65 14.19 -1.02 -4.27
C SER A 65 13.75 -1.84 -3.05
N LYS A 66 13.08 -1.20 -2.09
CA LYS A 66 12.63 -1.81 -0.83
C LYS A 66 11.15 -2.15 -0.82
N ILE A 67 10.38 -1.70 -1.82
CA ILE A 67 8.93 -1.95 -1.89
C ILE A 67 8.69 -3.30 -2.57
N SER A 68 7.88 -4.14 -1.93
CA SER A 68 7.47 -5.43 -2.49
C SER A 68 6.52 -5.25 -3.67
N GLU A 69 6.54 -6.19 -4.62
CA GLU A 69 5.61 -6.21 -5.76
C GLU A 69 4.14 -6.16 -5.31
N LYS A 70 3.79 -6.85 -4.22
CA LYS A 70 2.44 -6.83 -3.65
C LYS A 70 2.04 -5.44 -3.17
N CYS A 71 2.97 -4.71 -2.55
CA CYS A 71 2.72 -3.33 -2.16
C CYS A 71 2.57 -2.40 -3.36
N ILE A 72 3.39 -2.58 -4.42
CA ILE A 72 3.26 -1.80 -5.67
C ILE A 72 1.87 -2.01 -6.28
N HIS A 73 1.40 -3.26 -6.38
CA HIS A 73 0.04 -3.53 -6.86
C HIS A 73 -1.03 -2.89 -5.99
N ALA A 74 -0.86 -2.89 -4.67
CA ALA A 74 -1.80 -2.22 -3.77
C ALA A 74 -1.80 -0.69 -3.95
N ILE A 75 -0.62 -0.08 -4.19
CA ILE A 75 -0.50 1.35 -4.51
C ILE A 75 -1.25 1.67 -5.79
N ILE A 76 -1.03 0.90 -6.87
CA ILE A 76 -1.68 1.15 -8.17
C ILE A 76 -3.22 1.05 -8.07
N ASN A 77 -3.72 0.18 -7.19
CA ASN A 77 -5.15 0.01 -6.96
C ASN A 77 -5.74 1.01 -5.93
N SER A 78 -4.91 1.81 -5.27
CA SER A 78 -5.35 2.78 -4.26
C SER A 78 -6.09 3.96 -4.89
N ASP A 79 -7.00 4.57 -4.13
CA ASP A 79 -7.77 5.72 -4.63
C ASP A 79 -6.88 6.94 -4.84
N THR A 80 -5.83 7.12 -4.03
CA THR A 80 -4.85 8.19 -4.28
C THR A 80 -4.15 8.01 -5.61
N TRP A 81 -3.76 6.78 -5.99
CA TRP A 81 -3.15 6.55 -7.31
C TRP A 81 -4.09 6.94 -8.44
N LYS A 82 -5.35 6.49 -8.39
CA LYS A 82 -6.38 6.80 -9.41
C LYS A 82 -6.58 8.30 -9.60
N HIS A 83 -6.53 9.08 -8.51
CA HIS A 83 -6.77 10.53 -8.54
C HIS A 83 -5.50 11.39 -8.61
N SER A 84 -4.31 10.79 -8.57
CA SER A 84 -3.02 11.52 -8.51
C SER A 84 -2.64 12.25 -9.81
N GLY A 85 -3.30 11.92 -10.93
CA GLY A 85 -2.91 12.36 -12.27
C GLY A 85 -1.55 11.81 -12.72
N ILE A 86 -1.08 10.71 -12.13
CA ILE A 86 0.11 9.98 -12.59
C ILE A 86 -0.20 9.29 -13.91
N ASN A 87 0.73 9.35 -14.87
CA ASN A 87 0.62 8.61 -16.12
C ASN A 87 1.31 7.25 -15.98
N PRO A 88 0.59 6.11 -16.03
CA PRO A 88 1.19 4.79 -15.86
C PRO A 88 2.31 4.49 -16.85
N LYS A 89 2.19 4.96 -18.11
CA LYS A 89 3.23 4.77 -19.14
C LYS A 89 4.53 5.46 -18.77
N ILE A 90 4.47 6.60 -18.07
CA ILE A 90 5.65 7.33 -17.61
C ILE A 90 6.15 6.75 -16.29
N ALA A 91 5.26 6.52 -15.32
CA ALA A 91 5.63 6.02 -13.99
C ALA A 91 6.32 4.65 -14.03
N PHE A 92 5.89 3.74 -14.90
CA PHE A 92 6.54 2.43 -15.05
C PHE A 92 7.92 2.48 -15.70
N THR A 93 8.35 3.63 -16.23
CA THR A 93 9.75 3.81 -16.66
C THR A 93 10.69 4.13 -15.50
N ILE A 94 10.16 4.57 -14.34
CA ILE A 94 10.98 4.99 -13.19
C ILE A 94 11.92 3.87 -12.71
N PRO A 95 11.49 2.60 -12.54
CA PRO A 95 12.39 1.53 -12.10
C PRO A 95 13.60 1.37 -13.01
N LYS A 96 13.40 1.42 -14.34
CA LYS A 96 14.50 1.38 -15.31
C LYS A 96 15.43 2.59 -15.18
N ARG A 97 14.87 3.80 -15.12
CA ARG A 97 15.64 5.05 -14.97
C ARG A 97 16.41 5.11 -13.66
N CYS A 98 15.91 4.48 -12.60
CA CYS A 98 16.61 4.34 -11.33
C CYS A 98 17.78 3.38 -11.40
N HIS A 99 17.69 2.30 -12.18
CA HIS A 99 18.82 1.42 -12.46
C HIS A 99 19.94 2.19 -13.18
N ASP A 100 19.59 2.99 -14.18
CA ASP A 100 20.53 3.78 -14.98
C ASP A 100 21.14 4.96 -14.20
N LEU A 101 20.57 5.38 -13.06
CA LEU A 101 21.12 6.46 -12.23
C LEU A 101 22.39 6.03 -11.45
N HIS A 102 22.55 4.73 -11.22
CA HIS A 102 23.65 4.16 -10.43
C HIS A 102 24.83 3.66 -11.29
N HIS A 103 24.76 3.84 -12.62
CA HIS A 103 25.77 3.44 -13.61
C HIS A 103 26.16 4.63 -14.51
#